data_AF-A0A7V5D164-F1
#
_entry.id   AF-A0A7V5D164-F1
#
_cell.length_a   1.000
_cell.length_b   1.000
_cell.length_c   1.000
_cell.angle_alpha   90.00
_cell.angle_beta   90.00
_cell.angle_gamma   90.00
#
_symmetry.space_group_name_H-M   'P 1'
#
loop_
_entity.id
_entity.type
_entity.pdbx_description
1 polymer ?
#
loop_
_entity_poly.entity_id
_entity_poly.type
_entity_poly.pdbx_seq_one_letter_code
_entity_poly.pdbx_strand_id
1 'polypeptide(L)'
;MEELLKSFGIDYKLLLAQIFNFFLIFFVLYKFLFKPISKIIEERERKIAEGLKNREEAEKLMERIKKMRKDILKRTYEERKEILAQTEETKKRKIEEIIKEVVEIREKMLADIEKERKILREKFYSELESQAPKFLLSLSKKIFGKEEFNEEFIKRMFLKNDGS
;
A
#
# COMPACT_ATOMS: atom_id res chain seq x y z
N MET A 1 -35.92 85.87 -61.92
CA MET A 1 -35.13 84.75 -61.36
C MET A 1 -36.00 83.64 -60.75
N GLU A 2 -37.32 83.77 -60.65
CA GLU A 2 -38.20 82.65 -60.30
C GLU A 2 -38.62 81.81 -61.54
N GLU A 3 -38.72 82.44 -62.72
CA GLU A 3 -39.09 81.75 -63.97
C GLU A 3 -37.96 80.87 -64.56
N LEU A 4 -36.70 81.20 -64.28
CA LEU A 4 -35.54 80.42 -64.74
C LEU A 4 -35.43 79.07 -64.00
N LEU A 5 -35.90 78.99 -62.75
CA LEU A 5 -35.93 77.74 -61.99
C LEU A 5 -37.06 76.80 -62.46
N LYS A 6 -38.19 77.37 -62.90
CA LYS A 6 -39.34 76.61 -63.41
C LYS A 6 -39.10 76.05 -64.82
N SER A 7 -38.35 76.77 -65.66
CA SER A 7 -37.91 76.29 -66.99
C SER A 7 -36.85 75.17 -66.95
N PHE A 8 -36.19 74.98 -65.81
CA PHE A 8 -35.22 73.89 -65.60
C PHE A 8 -35.87 72.57 -65.18
N GLY A 9 -37.20 72.49 -65.06
CA GLY A 9 -37.90 71.28 -64.60
C GLY A 9 -37.59 70.90 -63.15
N ILE A 10 -36.93 71.78 -62.40
CA ILE A 10 -36.54 71.56 -61.01
C ILE A 10 -37.64 72.13 -60.13
N ASP A 11 -38.54 71.25 -59.70
CA ASP A 11 -39.54 71.58 -58.71
C ASP A 11 -38.89 71.59 -57.32
N TYR A 12 -38.65 72.78 -56.76
CA TYR A 12 -38.00 72.95 -55.45
C TYR A 12 -38.73 72.21 -54.33
N LYS A 13 -40.07 72.04 -54.45
CA LYS A 13 -40.85 71.25 -53.49
C LYS A 13 -40.51 69.76 -53.58
N LEU A 14 -40.31 69.26 -54.80
CA LEU A 14 -39.92 67.86 -55.04
C LEU A 14 -38.49 67.59 -54.53
N LEU A 15 -37.56 68.51 -54.76
CA LEU A 15 -36.20 68.40 -54.21
C LEU A 15 -36.19 68.39 -52.68
N LEU A 16 -36.96 69.28 -52.04
CA LEU A 16 -37.04 69.31 -50.58
C LEU A 16 -37.68 68.02 -50.02
N ALA A 17 -38.72 67.50 -50.68
CA ALA A 17 -39.33 66.22 -50.33
C ALA A 17 -38.36 65.05 -50.51
N GLN A 18 -37.54 65.05 -51.56
CA GLN A 18 -36.53 64.02 -51.82
C GLN A 18 -35.41 64.04 -50.76
N ILE A 19 -34.94 65.23 -50.38
CA ILE A 19 -33.95 65.39 -49.30
C ILE A 19 -34.52 64.89 -47.98
N PHE A 20 -35.75 65.27 -47.65
CA PHE A 20 -36.42 64.80 -46.43
C PHE A 20 -36.57 63.28 -46.43
N ASN A 21 -36.99 62.68 -47.55
CA ASN A 21 -37.11 61.23 -47.69
C ASN A 21 -35.75 60.52 -47.55
N PHE A 22 -34.69 61.05 -48.15
CA PHE A 22 -33.33 60.53 -48.00
C PHE A 22 -32.90 60.53 -46.52
N PHE A 23 -33.08 61.65 -45.81
CA PHE A 23 -32.73 61.74 -44.39
C PHE A 23 -33.60 60.85 -43.51
N LEU A 24 -34.89 60.69 -43.83
CA LEU A 24 -35.78 59.76 -43.13
C LEU A 24 -35.25 58.32 -43.24
N ILE A 25 -34.94 57.86 -44.46
CA ILE A 25 -34.40 56.53 -44.70
C ILE A 25 -33.00 56.39 -44.07
N PHE A 26 -32.14 57.39 -44.22
CA PHE A 26 -30.81 57.39 -43.63
C PHE A 26 -30.86 57.27 -42.11
N PHE A 27 -31.77 57.98 -41.43
CA PHE A 27 -31.91 57.91 -39.98
C PHE A 27 -32.40 56.53 -39.52
N VAL A 28 -33.37 55.95 -40.25
CA VAL A 28 -33.84 54.58 -40.00
C VAL A 28 -32.67 53.60 -40.19
N LEU A 29 -31.96 53.65 -41.31
CA LEU A 29 -30.82 52.77 -41.55
C LEU A 29 -29.72 52.97 -40.50
N TYR A 30 -29.34 54.21 -40.18
CA TYR A 30 -28.33 54.48 -39.18
C TYR A 30 -28.69 53.85 -37.83
N LYS A 31 -29.92 54.09 -37.33
CA LYS A 31 -30.36 53.56 -36.04
C LYS A 31 -30.49 52.03 -36.03
N PHE A 32 -30.97 51.44 -37.13
CA PHE A 32 -31.23 50.01 -37.22
C PHE A 32 -30.01 49.18 -37.64
N LEU A 33 -29.01 49.73 -38.34
CA LEU A 33 -27.82 48.99 -38.81
C LEU A 33 -26.60 49.18 -37.88
N PHE A 34 -26.32 50.41 -37.42
CA PHE A 34 -25.11 50.63 -36.59
C PHE A 34 -25.17 49.85 -35.28
N LYS A 35 -26.34 49.79 -34.64
CA LYS A 35 -26.53 49.11 -33.37
C LYS A 35 -26.27 47.59 -33.45
N PRO A 36 -26.86 46.81 -34.39
CA PRO A 36 -26.55 45.39 -34.52
C PRO A 36 -25.13 45.14 -35.05
N ILE A 37 -24.61 45.96 -35.97
CA ILE A 37 -23.25 45.77 -36.51
C ILE A 37 -22.20 45.92 -35.41
N SER A 38 -22.31 46.98 -34.59
CA SER A 38 -21.36 47.21 -33.49
C SER A 38 -21.39 46.06 -32.48
N LYS A 39 -22.59 45.57 -32.13
CA LYS A 39 -22.75 44.41 -31.25
C LYS A 39 -22.07 43.14 -31.79
N ILE A 40 -22.18 42.88 -33.10
CA ILE A 40 -21.53 41.70 -33.71
C ILE A 40 -20.01 41.82 -33.66
N ILE A 41 -19.47 43.01 -33.87
CA ILE A 41 -18.03 43.26 -33.80
C ILE A 41 -17.53 43.08 -32.36
N GLU A 42 -18.18 43.71 -31.38
CA GLU A 42 -17.86 43.54 -29.95
C GLU A 42 -17.95 42.08 -29.51
N GLU A 43 -18.97 41.34 -29.95
CA GLU A 43 -19.11 39.93 -29.62
C GLU A 43 -18.00 39.07 -30.23
N ARG A 44 -17.59 39.37 -31.47
CA ARG A 44 -16.45 38.70 -32.13
C ARG A 44 -15.14 39.00 -31.41
N GLU A 45 -14.88 40.27 -31.10
CA GLU A 45 -13.67 40.68 -30.35
C GLU A 45 -13.61 39.99 -29.00
N ARG A 46 -14.74 39.98 -28.26
CA ARG A 46 -14.83 39.31 -26.97
C ARG A 46 -14.58 37.81 -27.08
N LYS A 47 -15.19 37.12 -28.05
CA LYS A 47 -14.98 35.67 -28.26
C LYS A 47 -13.53 35.34 -28.60
N ILE A 48 -12.87 36.17 -29.40
CA ILE A 48 -11.45 36.01 -29.74
C ILE A 48 -10.58 36.22 -28.50
N ALA A 49 -10.84 37.28 -27.72
CA ALA A 49 -10.12 37.56 -26.49
C ALA A 49 -10.28 36.46 -25.44
N GLU A 50 -11.51 35.97 -25.21
CA GLU A 50 -11.78 34.82 -24.34
C GLU A 50 -11.09 33.56 -24.88
N GLY A 51 -11.14 33.30 -26.19
CA GLY A 51 -10.47 32.14 -26.79
C GLY A 51 -8.95 32.15 -26.60
N LEU A 52 -8.31 33.31 -26.80
CA LEU A 52 -6.86 33.49 -26.58
C LEU A 52 -6.50 33.31 -25.10
N LYS A 53 -7.27 33.92 -24.20
CA LYS A 53 -7.06 33.80 -22.75
C LYS A 53 -7.22 32.34 -22.29
N ASN A 54 -8.27 31.66 -22.73
CA ASN A 54 -8.53 30.25 -22.41
C ASN A 54 -7.40 29.35 -22.92
N ARG A 55 -6.85 29.63 -24.10
CA ARG A 55 -5.71 28.90 -24.63
C ARG A 55 -4.46 29.09 -23.76
N GLU A 56 -4.14 30.33 -23.40
CA GLU A 56 -2.98 30.62 -22.54
C GLU A 56 -3.13 29.97 -21.15
N GLU A 57 -4.33 30.01 -20.57
CA GLU A 57 -4.62 29.34 -19.30
C GLU A 57 -4.51 27.82 -19.42
N ALA A 58 -5.00 27.22 -20.52
CA ALA A 58 -4.88 25.80 -20.78
C ALA A 58 -3.42 25.36 -20.96
N GLU A 59 -2.60 26.15 -21.66
CA GLU A 59 -1.16 25.90 -21.83
C GLU A 59 -0.43 25.97 -20.48
N LYS A 60 -0.70 27.00 -19.65
CA LYS A 60 -0.16 27.11 -18.29
C LYS A 60 -0.59 25.96 -17.38
N LEU A 61 -1.86 25.56 -17.45
CA LEU A 61 -2.38 24.43 -16.68
C LEU A 61 -1.72 23.11 -17.11
N MET A 62 -1.56 22.91 -18.42
CA MET A 62 -0.89 21.73 -18.97
C MET A 62 0.57 21.65 -18.51
N GLU A 63 1.29 22.78 -18.48
CA GLU A 63 2.66 22.83 -17.96
C GLU A 63 2.71 22.50 -16.46
N ARG A 64 1.80 23.06 -15.65
CA ARG A 64 1.68 22.71 -14.23
C ARG A 64 1.39 21.24 -14.02
N ILE A 65 0.46 20.65 -14.77
CA ILE A 65 0.13 19.22 -14.70
C ILE A 65 1.35 18.38 -15.07
N LYS A 66 2.11 18.75 -16.12
CA LYS A 66 3.34 18.04 -16.49
C LYS A 66 4.38 18.09 -15.37
N LYS A 67 4.57 19.25 -14.73
CA LYS A 67 5.48 19.40 -13.60
C LYS A 67 5.04 18.56 -12.39
N MET A 68 3.77 18.67 -12.00
CA MET A 68 3.20 17.86 -10.91
C MET A 68 3.32 16.37 -11.18
N ARG A 69 3.05 15.92 -12.41
CA ARG A 69 3.22 14.50 -12.79
C ARG A 69 4.66 14.05 -12.60
N LYS A 70 5.65 14.84 -13.06
CA LYS A 70 7.07 14.52 -12.88
C LYS A 70 7.44 14.45 -11.39
N ASP A 71 6.96 15.39 -10.59
CA ASP A 71 7.23 15.43 -9.15
C ASP A 71 6.60 14.24 -8.42
N ILE A 72 5.35 13.88 -8.76
CA ILE A 72 4.66 12.69 -8.22
C ILE A 72 5.42 11.43 -8.58
N LEU A 73 5.79 11.25 -9.87
CA LEU A 73 6.57 10.10 -10.32
C LEU A 73 7.88 9.99 -9.53
N LYS A 74 8.61 11.09 -9.38
CA LYS A 74 9.87 11.12 -8.61
C LYS A 74 9.65 10.69 -7.16
N ARG A 75 8.65 11.28 -6.48
CA ARG A 75 8.32 10.93 -5.09
C ARG A 75 7.93 9.45 -4.97
N THR A 76 7.09 8.94 -5.86
CA THR A 76 6.71 7.51 -5.86
C THR A 76 7.91 6.59 -6.06
N TYR A 77 8.89 6.96 -6.88
CA TYR A 77 10.13 6.18 -7.01
C TYR A 77 10.97 6.20 -5.74
N GLU A 78 11.09 7.36 -5.09
CA GLU A 78 11.81 7.53 -3.82
C GLU A 78 11.14 6.72 -2.70
N GLU A 79 9.82 6.87 -2.52
CA GLU A 79 9.01 6.11 -1.56
C GLU A 79 9.10 4.60 -1.81
N ARG A 80 9.00 4.16 -3.07
CA ARG A 80 9.17 2.74 -3.42
C ARG A 80 10.54 2.21 -3.01
N LYS A 81 11.60 2.99 -3.24
CA LYS A 81 12.96 2.60 -2.87
C LYS A 81 13.11 2.48 -1.35
N GLU A 82 12.52 3.41 -0.61
CA GLU A 82 12.51 3.40 0.84
C GLU A 82 11.73 2.19 1.39
N ILE A 83 10.53 1.92 0.88
CA ILE A 83 9.72 0.76 1.27
C ILE A 83 10.48 -0.55 1.03
N LEU A 84 11.15 -0.68 -0.12
CA LEU A 84 11.95 -1.87 -0.43
C LEU A 84 13.14 -2.02 0.54
N ALA A 85 13.84 -0.93 0.85
CA ALA A 85 14.94 -0.95 1.80
C ALA A 85 14.47 -1.36 3.22
N GLN A 86 13.38 -0.73 3.71
CA GLN A 86 12.79 -1.07 5.00
C GLN A 86 12.27 -2.51 5.06
N THR A 87 11.72 -3.01 3.95
CA THR A 87 11.25 -4.40 3.85
C THR A 87 12.41 -5.39 3.94
N GLU A 88 13.50 -5.14 3.21
CA GLU A 88 14.70 -6.00 3.27
C GLU A 88 15.36 -5.96 4.65
N GLU A 89 15.43 -4.79 5.30
CA GLU A 89 15.94 -4.67 6.66
C GLU A 89 15.05 -5.42 7.67
N THR A 90 13.74 -5.22 7.61
CA THR A 90 12.77 -5.91 8.47
C THR A 90 12.82 -7.42 8.26
N LYS A 91 12.96 -7.87 7.01
CA LYS A 91 13.10 -9.29 6.68
C LYS A 91 14.37 -9.87 7.29
N LYS A 92 15.52 -9.21 7.15
CA LYS A 92 16.78 -9.65 7.77
C LYS A 92 16.64 -9.75 9.28
N ARG A 93 16.10 -8.71 9.94
CA ARG A 93 15.89 -8.70 11.39
C ARG A 93 14.97 -9.85 11.84
N LYS A 94 13.85 -10.08 11.14
CA LYS A 94 12.96 -11.22 11.43
C LYS A 94 13.64 -12.57 11.26
N ILE A 95 14.46 -12.74 10.22
CA ILE A 95 15.21 -13.98 10.02
C ILE A 95 16.19 -14.21 11.19
N GLU A 96 16.90 -13.17 11.61
CA GLU A 96 17.82 -13.26 12.76
C GLU A 96 17.08 -13.56 14.07
N GLU A 97 15.93 -12.93 14.31
CA GLU A 97 15.06 -13.21 15.46
C GLU A 97 14.58 -14.66 15.45
N ILE A 98 14.07 -15.16 14.30
CA ILE A 98 13.63 -16.55 14.15
C ILE A 98 14.79 -17.53 14.39
N ILE A 99 15.99 -17.25 13.86
CA ILE A 99 17.16 -18.11 14.08
C ILE A 99 17.50 -18.17 15.57
N LYS A 100 17.50 -17.03 16.28
CA LYS A 100 17.75 -16.99 17.72
C LYS A 100 16.70 -17.79 18.50
N GLU A 101 15.43 -17.60 18.18
CA GLU A 101 14.32 -18.32 18.82
C GLU A 101 14.44 -19.83 18.60
N VAL A 102 14.76 -20.26 17.37
CA VAL A 102 14.96 -21.68 17.04
C VAL A 102 16.15 -22.27 17.81
N VAL A 103 17.25 -21.54 17.96
CA VAL A 103 18.40 -21.97 18.75
C VAL A 103 18.01 -22.12 20.23
N GLU A 104 17.30 -21.14 20.79
CA GLU A 104 16.84 -21.19 22.19
C GLU A 104 15.87 -22.36 22.44
N ILE A 105 14.92 -22.59 21.53
CA ILE A 105 14.01 -23.73 21.59
C ILE A 105 14.79 -25.04 21.52
N ARG A 106 15.77 -25.14 20.62
CA ARG A 106 16.62 -26.34 20.49
C ARG A 106 17.40 -26.62 21.76
N GLU A 107 18.00 -25.61 22.38
CA GLU A 107 18.74 -25.75 23.63
C GLU A 107 17.81 -26.21 24.77
N LYS A 108 16.61 -25.62 24.89
CA LYS A 108 15.60 -26.06 25.85
C LYS A 108 15.18 -27.52 25.62
N MET A 109 14.89 -27.90 24.38
CA MET A 109 14.54 -29.29 24.03
C MET A 109 15.66 -30.28 24.40
N LEU A 110 16.92 -29.94 24.13
CA LEU A 110 18.05 -30.80 24.50
C LEU A 110 18.18 -30.95 26.03
N ALA A 111 18.03 -29.85 26.77
CA ALA A 111 18.05 -29.87 28.23
C ALA A 111 16.90 -30.71 28.81
N ASP A 112 15.71 -30.61 28.22
CA ASP A 112 14.54 -31.39 28.66
C ASP A 112 14.70 -32.88 28.34
N ILE A 113 15.22 -33.23 27.16
CA ILE A 113 15.58 -34.63 26.81
C ILE A 113 16.61 -35.18 27.81
N GLU A 114 17.62 -34.40 28.20
CA GLU A 114 18.64 -34.86 29.14
C GLU A 114 18.08 -35.09 30.55
N LYS A 115 17.19 -34.21 31.02
CA LYS A 115 16.43 -34.39 32.27
C LYS A 115 15.56 -35.65 32.22
N GLU A 116 14.78 -35.83 31.15
CA GLU A 116 13.93 -37.01 30.98
C GLU A 116 14.75 -38.30 30.95
N ARG A 117 15.90 -38.31 30.26
CA ARG A 117 16.83 -39.46 30.26
C ARG A 117 17.38 -39.76 31.64
N LYS A 118 17.66 -38.74 32.46
CA LYS A 118 18.11 -38.93 33.84
C LYS A 118 17.01 -39.57 34.68
N ILE A 119 15.80 -39.03 34.63
CA ILE A 119 14.63 -39.56 35.35
C ILE A 119 14.33 -41.00 34.92
N LEU A 120 14.38 -41.30 33.62
CA LEU A 120 14.14 -42.64 33.10
C LEU A 120 15.20 -43.64 33.58
N ARG A 121 16.48 -43.23 33.61
CA ARG A 121 17.56 -44.06 34.17
C ARG A 121 17.34 -44.33 35.65
N GLU A 122 17.05 -43.31 36.44
CA GLU A 122 16.78 -43.46 37.88
C GLU A 122 15.59 -44.41 38.13
N LYS A 123 14.49 -44.27 37.39
CA LYS A 123 13.35 -45.20 37.45
C LYS A 123 13.74 -46.63 37.07
N PHE A 124 14.50 -46.80 35.98
CA PHE A 124 14.96 -48.11 35.54
C PHE A 124 15.85 -48.80 36.58
N TYR A 125 16.80 -48.08 37.19
CA TYR A 125 17.63 -48.63 38.27
C TYR A 125 16.81 -48.99 39.50
N SER A 126 15.86 -48.14 39.90
CA SER A 126 14.95 -48.44 41.01
C SER A 126 14.06 -49.68 40.75
N GLU A 127 13.55 -49.83 39.53
CA GLU A 127 12.80 -51.03 39.13
C GLU A 127 13.68 -52.28 39.10
N LEU A 128 14.93 -52.18 38.62
CA LEU A 128 15.89 -53.28 38.66
C LEU A 128 16.22 -53.69 40.10
N GLU A 129 16.44 -52.74 41.01
CA GLU A 129 16.68 -53.02 42.43
C GLU A 129 15.48 -53.73 43.06
N SER A 130 14.26 -53.30 42.74
CA SER A 130 13.04 -53.95 43.24
C SER A 130 12.84 -55.37 42.67
N GLN A 131 13.27 -55.62 41.43
CA GLN A 131 13.07 -56.91 40.75
C GLN A 131 14.26 -57.87 40.86
N ALA A 132 15.45 -57.36 41.20
CA ALA A 132 16.69 -58.14 41.35
C ALA A 132 16.53 -59.32 42.32
N PRO A 133 15.89 -59.20 43.50
CA PRO A 133 15.68 -60.34 44.39
C PRO A 133 14.84 -61.45 43.77
N LYS A 134 13.79 -61.08 43.00
CA LYS A 134 12.92 -62.06 42.32
C LYS A 134 13.64 -62.75 41.16
N PHE A 135 14.45 -62.00 40.42
CA PHE A 135 15.23 -62.54 39.30
C PHE A 135 16.35 -63.45 39.80
N LEU A 136 17.11 -63.04 40.82
CA LEU A 136 18.13 -63.86 41.47
C LEU A 136 17.55 -65.14 42.08
N LEU A 137 16.38 -65.07 42.73
CA LEU A 137 15.66 -66.24 43.24
C LEU A 137 15.21 -67.19 42.11
N SER A 138 14.81 -66.66 40.95
CA SER A 138 14.43 -67.49 39.80
C SER A 138 15.63 -68.16 39.13
N LEU A 139 16.76 -67.46 39.02
CA LEU A 139 18.01 -68.00 38.50
C LEU A 139 18.59 -69.05 39.45
N SER A 140 18.59 -68.80 40.75
CA SER A 140 19.11 -69.76 41.73
C SER A 140 18.28 -71.04 41.76
N LYS A 141 16.95 -70.95 41.70
CA LYS A 141 16.06 -72.12 41.57
C LYS A 141 16.29 -72.92 40.30
N LYS A 142 16.71 -72.27 39.20
CA LYS A 142 16.95 -72.92 37.91
C LYS A 142 18.35 -73.54 37.80
N ILE A 143 19.35 -72.96 38.46
CA ILE A 143 20.76 -73.40 38.41
C ILE A 143 21.09 -74.42 39.52
N PHE A 144 20.62 -74.19 40.75
CA PHE A 144 21.01 -75.00 41.93
C PHE A 144 20.05 -76.14 42.27
N GLY A 145 18.94 -76.28 41.54
CA GLY A 145 17.91 -77.25 41.88
C GLY A 145 17.24 -76.92 43.23
N LYS A 146 16.06 -77.47 43.47
CA LYS A 146 15.20 -77.09 44.61
C LYS A 146 15.79 -77.39 46.01
N GLU A 147 16.94 -78.05 46.11
CA GLU A 147 17.32 -78.77 47.34
C GLU A 147 18.37 -78.06 48.20
N GLU A 148 19.13 -77.08 47.71
CA GLU A 148 20.16 -76.37 48.52
C GLU A 148 19.78 -74.95 48.95
N PHE A 149 18.62 -74.43 48.52
CA PHE A 149 18.24 -73.04 48.79
C PHE A 149 17.39 -72.91 50.05
N ASN A 150 18.02 -72.99 51.23
CA ASN A 150 17.37 -72.76 52.51
C ASN A 150 17.36 -71.24 52.87
N GLU A 151 16.39 -70.76 53.65
CA GLU A 151 16.22 -69.34 54.05
C GLU A 151 17.50 -68.69 54.60
N GLU A 152 18.43 -69.50 55.11
CA GLU A 152 19.71 -69.10 55.65
C GLU A 152 20.70 -68.54 54.60
N PHE A 153 20.64 -69.02 53.36
CA PHE A 153 21.50 -68.53 52.26
C PHE A 153 21.07 -67.12 51.82
N ILE A 154 19.76 -66.85 51.80
CA ILE A 154 19.21 -65.52 51.52
C ILE A 154 19.66 -64.53 52.60
N LYS A 155 19.55 -64.88 53.89
CA LYS A 155 20.03 -64.02 54.99
C LYS A 155 21.52 -63.68 54.87
N ARG A 156 22.38 -64.64 54.51
CA ARG A 156 23.84 -64.40 54.40
C ARG A 156 24.22 -63.52 53.21
N MET A 157 23.48 -63.56 52.11
CA MET A 157 23.78 -62.77 50.91
C MET A 157 23.31 -61.32 51.05
N PHE A 158 22.17 -61.08 51.70
CA PHE A 158 21.62 -59.73 51.90
C PHE A 158 22.18 -59.00 53.15
N LEU A 159 22.56 -59.72 54.22
CA LEU A 159 23.08 -59.08 55.45
C LEU A 159 24.58 -58.75 55.42
N LYS A 160 25.33 -59.16 54.38
CA LYS A 160 26.76 -58.82 54.27
C LYS A 160 27.03 -57.49 53.56
N ASN A 161 26.00 -56.85 53.01
CA ASN A 161 26.14 -55.59 52.27
C ASN A 161 25.66 -54.35 53.03
N ASP A 162 25.18 -54.49 54.28
CA ASP A 162 24.87 -53.38 55.20
C ASP A 162 26.04 -53.07 56.16
N GLY A 163 27.27 -53.27 55.71
CA GLY A 163 28.45 -53.01 56.54
C GLY A 163 29.76 -53.00 55.76
N SER A 164 29.97 -51.95 54.95
CA SER A 164 31.25 -51.33 54.55
C SER A 164 30.98 -50.11 53.68
#